data_AF-A0A0K2AS19-F1
#
_entry.id   AF-A0A0K2AS19-F1
#
_cell.length_a   1.000
_cell.length_b   1.000
_cell.length_c   1.000
_cell.angle_alpha   90.00
_cell.angle_beta   90.00
_cell.angle_gamma   90.00
#
_symmetry.space_group_name_H-M   'P 1'
#
loop_
_entity.id
_entity.type
_entity.pdbx_description
1 polymer ?
#
loop_
_entity_poly.entity_id
_entity_poly.type
_entity_poly.pdbx_seq_one_letter_code
_entity_poly.pdbx_strand_id
1 'polypeptide(L)'
;MAVRQSRTRTGRPARVAAVLAAAAFLAACPGVAVGDPVPPAPAPPAPAPAVPAPAPAAAPAFGAYLDYGPRGVARMAELSQWLGDAELRVGHTYLPGDRWSNIEGAPGFLDVWADWRTRKADRMLVLNVPMMERNEEGVDDDEVRELLRRGAAGHFDHHFRALAERLVELDVPDTVLVLGWEMNGTTYTHRCGPDPEAWKTYWNRIVTAMRSVPGQKFRFDFTPSRGRDAVPWTQCYPGDDTVDIIGMDSYDQPRGMAFDEQVKEPFGLQAHVDFAKAHGKPLSYPEWGLFRNGDNAEYMRRMLAWMDEHRPVYNTLTDYCPHGVWQCDDNPRSTAVYRSVLFGRTDEPAPTAPEPTVPATPTAPPVPAVPPTEPRPQAGCSPLELGDWVEHWLGGKLCMRLDWYSRSR
;
A
#
# COMPACT_ATOMS: atom_id res chain seq x y z
N MET A 1 -26.84 43.26 -54.38
CA MET A 1 -27.81 42.41 -55.11
C MET A 1 -28.74 41.79 -54.09
N ALA A 2 -30.04 41.92 -54.32
CA ALA A 2 -31.13 41.56 -53.42
C ALA A 2 -31.68 40.15 -53.70
N VAL A 3 -32.66 39.77 -52.86
CA VAL A 3 -33.68 38.69 -52.92
C VAL A 3 -33.46 37.62 -51.85
N ARG A 4 -34.10 37.66 -50.66
CA ARG A 4 -35.50 37.43 -50.21
C ARG A 4 -36.00 35.96 -50.24
N GLN A 5 -36.30 35.47 -49.02
CA GLN A 5 -37.47 34.66 -48.57
C GLN A 5 -37.60 33.19 -49.09
N SER A 6 -38.11 32.17 -48.37
CA SER A 6 -38.99 32.06 -47.18
C SER A 6 -39.18 30.60 -46.70
N ARG A 7 -39.42 30.41 -45.37
CA ARG A 7 -40.43 29.55 -44.67
C ARG A 7 -40.44 28.01 -44.94
N THR A 8 -40.80 27.07 -44.05
CA THR A 8 -41.29 26.92 -42.65
C THR A 8 -41.45 25.40 -42.35
N ARG A 9 -41.72 25.05 -41.08
CA ARG A 9 -42.35 23.82 -40.51
C ARG A 9 -41.41 22.71 -40.01
N THR A 10 -41.23 22.53 -38.70
CA THR A 10 -42.09 21.91 -37.64
C THR A 10 -42.32 20.41 -37.79
N GLY A 11 -41.92 19.63 -36.76
CA GLY A 11 -42.46 18.29 -36.50
C GLY A 11 -41.57 17.38 -35.65
N ARG A 12 -41.75 17.37 -34.33
CA ARG A 12 -41.52 16.20 -33.45
C ARG A 12 -42.83 15.42 -33.36
N PRO A 13 -42.80 14.08 -33.23
CA PRO A 13 -43.30 13.42 -32.01
C PRO A 13 -42.36 12.28 -31.57
N ALA A 14 -42.08 12.06 -30.28
CA ALA A 14 -42.90 11.54 -29.17
C ALA A 14 -42.93 10.00 -29.09
N ARG A 15 -42.76 9.54 -27.84
CA ARG A 15 -42.47 8.18 -27.33
C ARG A 15 -43.64 7.20 -27.55
N VAL A 16 -43.33 5.91 -27.62
CA VAL A 16 -44.29 4.84 -27.30
C VAL A 16 -43.64 3.85 -26.33
N ALA A 17 -44.18 3.81 -25.12
CA ALA A 17 -43.99 2.75 -24.14
C ALA A 17 -45.15 1.76 -24.32
N ALA A 18 -44.85 0.46 -24.40
CA ALA A 18 -45.87 -0.59 -24.44
C ALA A 18 -46.00 -1.23 -23.06
N VAL A 19 -47.14 -0.98 -22.42
CA VAL A 19 -47.66 -1.69 -21.26
C VAL A 19 -48.59 -2.79 -21.80
N LEU A 20 -48.39 -4.04 -21.38
CA LEU A 20 -49.34 -5.12 -21.61
C LEU A 20 -49.88 -5.60 -20.26
N ALA A 21 -51.19 -5.46 -20.09
CA ALA A 21 -51.99 -6.03 -19.03
C ALA A 21 -53.27 -6.60 -19.64
N ALA A 22 -53.58 -7.86 -19.32
CA ALA A 22 -54.90 -8.53 -19.34
C ALA A 22 -54.66 -10.05 -19.29
N ALA A 23 -55.48 -10.90 -18.70
CA ALA A 23 -56.59 -10.81 -17.77
C ALA A 23 -56.88 -12.25 -17.29
N ALA A 24 -57.46 -12.38 -16.11
CA ALA A 24 -57.84 -13.65 -15.49
C ALA A 24 -59.03 -14.31 -16.20
N PHE A 25 -59.04 -15.64 -16.26
CA PHE A 25 -60.23 -16.46 -16.46
C PHE A 25 -60.29 -17.53 -15.36
N LEU A 26 -61.37 -17.46 -14.56
CA LEU A 26 -61.80 -18.49 -13.62
C LEU A 26 -62.76 -19.44 -14.34
N ALA A 27 -62.54 -20.74 -14.23
CA ALA A 27 -63.55 -21.77 -14.49
C ALA A 27 -63.40 -22.89 -13.46
N ALA A 28 -64.50 -23.18 -12.77
CA ALA A 28 -64.62 -24.09 -11.65
C ALA A 28 -64.77 -25.56 -12.07
N CYS A 29 -64.26 -26.48 -11.26
CA CYS A 29 -64.70 -27.87 -11.15
C CYS A 29 -64.58 -28.34 -9.68
N PRO A 30 -65.42 -29.30 -9.23
CA PRO A 30 -65.74 -29.50 -7.81
C PRO A 30 -64.77 -30.43 -7.08
N GLY A 31 -64.73 -30.26 -5.76
CA GLY A 31 -63.73 -30.81 -4.84
C GLY A 31 -63.75 -32.32 -4.65
N VAL A 32 -62.54 -32.85 -4.46
CA VAL A 32 -62.27 -34.12 -3.80
C VAL A 32 -61.56 -33.77 -2.50
N ALA A 33 -62.11 -34.22 -1.38
CA ALA A 33 -61.53 -34.03 -0.05
C ALA A 33 -60.19 -34.79 0.05
N VAL A 34 -59.10 -34.03 0.21
CA VAL A 34 -57.76 -34.57 0.46
C VAL A 34 -57.44 -34.28 1.92
N GLY A 35 -57.12 -35.33 2.69
CA GLY A 35 -56.71 -35.23 4.08
C GLY A 35 -55.43 -34.41 4.23
N ASP A 36 -55.29 -33.76 5.39
CA ASP A 36 -54.15 -32.90 5.71
C ASP A 36 -52.81 -33.65 5.54
N PRO A 37 -51.86 -33.15 4.71
CA PRO A 37 -50.52 -33.70 4.65
C PRO A 37 -49.68 -33.17 5.81
N VAL A 38 -49.07 -34.10 6.55
CA VAL A 38 -48.02 -33.84 7.53
C VAL A 38 -46.85 -33.12 6.85
N PRO A 39 -46.31 -32.01 7.39
CA PRO A 39 -45.20 -31.30 6.76
C PRO A 39 -43.91 -32.16 6.80
N PRO A 40 -43.12 -32.18 5.70
CA PRO A 40 -41.86 -32.92 5.66
C PRO A 40 -40.79 -32.23 6.52
N ALA A 41 -39.97 -33.05 7.17
CA ALA A 41 -38.82 -32.60 7.97
C ALA A 41 -37.79 -31.85 7.09
N PRO A 42 -37.13 -30.79 7.60
CA PRO A 42 -36.17 -30.01 6.83
C PRO A 42 -34.92 -30.82 6.47
N ALA A 43 -34.52 -30.74 5.20
CA ALA A 43 -33.29 -31.36 4.69
C ALA A 43 -32.05 -30.65 5.27
N PRO A 44 -30.93 -31.38 5.49
CA PRO A 44 -29.69 -30.78 5.97
C PRO A 44 -29.11 -29.81 4.92
N PRO A 45 -28.48 -28.70 5.35
CA PRO A 45 -27.94 -27.69 4.45
C PRO A 45 -26.80 -28.26 3.60
N ALA A 46 -26.78 -27.88 2.32
CA ALA A 46 -25.71 -28.23 1.40
C ALA A 46 -24.35 -27.65 1.88
N PRO A 47 -23.24 -28.37 1.69
CA PRO A 47 -21.91 -27.85 2.04
C PRO A 47 -21.62 -26.59 1.21
N ALA A 48 -21.15 -25.55 1.90
CA ALA A 48 -20.76 -24.29 1.28
C ALA A 48 -19.63 -24.52 0.26
N PRO A 49 -19.59 -23.77 -0.85
CA PRO A 49 -18.49 -23.85 -1.80
C PRO A 49 -17.17 -23.50 -1.08
N ALA A 50 -16.19 -24.39 -1.18
CA ALA A 50 -14.85 -24.16 -0.66
C ALA A 50 -14.28 -22.89 -1.31
N VAL A 51 -13.91 -21.92 -0.47
CA VAL A 51 -13.20 -20.72 -0.90
C VAL A 51 -11.85 -21.18 -1.47
N PRO A 52 -11.48 -20.81 -2.71
CA PRO A 52 -10.16 -21.14 -3.23
C PRO A 52 -9.11 -20.57 -2.29
N ALA A 53 -8.10 -21.37 -1.95
CA ALA A 53 -6.94 -20.88 -1.22
C ALA A 53 -6.36 -19.66 -1.97
N PRO A 54 -5.98 -18.57 -1.27
CA PRO A 54 -5.40 -17.42 -1.93
C PRO A 54 -4.16 -17.85 -2.72
N ALA A 55 -4.09 -17.41 -3.98
CA ALA A 55 -2.89 -17.58 -4.78
C ALA A 55 -1.68 -17.00 -4.01
N PRO A 56 -0.47 -17.56 -4.17
CA PRO A 56 0.72 -16.98 -3.56
C PRO A 56 0.77 -15.51 -3.94
N ALA A 57 0.86 -14.62 -2.94
CA ALA A 57 0.94 -13.20 -3.20
C ALA A 57 2.15 -12.93 -4.11
N ALA A 58 1.94 -12.20 -5.21
CA ALA A 58 3.03 -11.79 -6.09
C ALA A 58 4.00 -10.90 -5.32
N ALA A 59 5.31 -11.08 -5.57
CA ALA A 59 6.35 -10.26 -4.97
C ALA A 59 6.06 -8.74 -5.13
N PRO A 60 6.49 -7.89 -4.17
CA PRO A 60 6.45 -6.45 -4.35
C PRO A 60 7.09 -6.04 -5.66
N ALA A 61 6.46 -5.11 -6.39
CA ALA A 61 7.11 -4.50 -7.55
C ALA A 61 8.38 -3.80 -7.08
N PHE A 62 9.46 -3.90 -7.86
CA PHE A 62 10.69 -3.20 -7.52
C PHE A 62 11.31 -2.52 -8.74
N GLY A 63 12.14 -1.52 -8.44
CA GLY A 63 12.86 -0.72 -9.42
C GLY A 63 13.99 0.06 -8.77
N ALA A 64 14.45 1.10 -9.45
CA ALA A 64 15.45 2.02 -8.91
C ALA A 64 15.26 3.42 -9.50
N TYR A 65 15.70 4.43 -8.75
CA TYR A 65 16.00 5.73 -9.32
C TYR A 65 17.43 5.72 -9.89
N LEU A 66 17.56 5.98 -11.19
CA LEU A 66 18.83 5.85 -11.93
C LEU A 66 19.28 7.11 -12.67
N ASP A 67 18.41 8.11 -12.77
CA ASP A 67 18.55 9.48 -13.32
C ASP A 67 17.13 9.93 -13.72
N TYR A 68 16.86 11.24 -13.77
CA TYR A 68 15.51 11.71 -14.07
C TYR A 68 15.11 11.53 -15.55
N GLY A 69 16.09 11.57 -16.47
CA GLY A 69 15.86 11.68 -17.91
C GLY A 69 16.00 10.36 -18.69
N PRO A 70 16.26 10.44 -20.01
CA PRO A 70 16.47 9.28 -20.87
C PRO A 70 17.59 8.34 -20.42
N ARG A 71 18.60 8.86 -19.70
CA ARG A 71 19.66 8.04 -19.12
C ARG A 71 19.12 7.09 -18.06
N GLY A 72 18.14 7.51 -17.26
CA GLY A 72 17.48 6.67 -16.26
C GLY A 72 16.79 5.48 -16.93
N VAL A 73 16.04 5.73 -18.00
CA VAL A 73 15.36 4.68 -18.79
C VAL A 73 16.36 3.68 -19.39
N ALA A 74 17.47 4.17 -19.97
CA ALA A 74 18.51 3.28 -20.50
C ALA A 74 19.12 2.40 -19.40
N ARG A 75 19.41 3.00 -18.24
CA ARG A 75 19.97 2.31 -17.07
C ARG A 75 19.03 1.28 -16.46
N MET A 76 17.71 1.40 -16.61
CA MET A 76 16.79 0.35 -16.18
C MET A 76 17.08 -0.98 -16.89
N ALA A 77 17.38 -0.94 -18.19
CA ALA A 77 17.73 -2.16 -18.93
C ALA A 77 19.09 -2.72 -18.48
N GLU A 78 20.07 -1.86 -18.24
CA GLU A 78 21.40 -2.25 -17.76
C GLU A 78 21.35 -2.84 -16.34
N LEU A 79 20.57 -2.24 -15.43
CA LEU A 79 20.35 -2.75 -14.08
C LEU A 79 19.65 -4.12 -14.11
N SER A 80 18.64 -4.29 -14.96
CA SER A 80 17.96 -5.58 -15.17
C SER A 80 18.95 -6.67 -15.60
N GLN A 81 19.79 -6.39 -16.60
CA GLN A 81 20.83 -7.33 -17.05
C GLN A 81 21.86 -7.63 -15.94
N TRP A 82 22.29 -6.61 -15.20
CA TRP A 82 23.22 -6.78 -14.09
C TRP A 82 22.65 -7.67 -12.97
N LEU A 83 21.34 -7.59 -12.75
CA LEU A 83 20.54 -8.47 -11.89
C LEU A 83 20.15 -9.80 -12.57
N GLY A 84 20.82 -10.23 -13.65
CA GLY A 84 20.53 -11.52 -14.27
C GLY A 84 19.16 -11.57 -14.94
N ASP A 85 18.82 -10.52 -15.68
CA ASP A 85 17.55 -10.33 -16.38
C ASP A 85 16.32 -10.31 -15.44
N ALA A 86 16.52 -9.81 -14.21
CA ALA A 86 15.42 -9.58 -13.28
C ALA A 86 14.42 -8.55 -13.83
N GLU A 87 13.12 -8.77 -13.62
CA GLU A 87 12.08 -7.88 -14.14
C GLU A 87 11.91 -6.66 -13.22
N LEU A 88 12.37 -5.50 -13.68
CA LEU A 88 12.11 -4.23 -13.03
C LEU A 88 10.73 -3.71 -13.45
N ARG A 89 9.78 -3.68 -12.51
CA ARG A 89 8.41 -3.22 -12.75
C ARG A 89 8.18 -1.77 -12.37
N VAL A 90 9.09 -1.12 -11.68
CA VAL A 90 8.91 0.26 -11.20
C VAL A 90 9.92 1.18 -11.86
N GLY A 91 9.43 2.11 -12.68
CA GLY A 91 10.22 3.23 -13.20
C GLY A 91 10.02 4.42 -12.28
N HIS A 92 11.07 4.89 -11.62
CA HIS A 92 11.00 6.00 -10.67
C HIS A 92 11.85 7.18 -11.13
N THR A 93 11.24 8.36 -11.11
CA THR A 93 11.86 9.62 -11.54
C THR A 93 11.27 10.83 -10.80
N TYR A 94 11.89 12.00 -10.98
CA TYR A 94 11.57 13.25 -10.29
C TYR A 94 11.34 14.34 -11.32
N LEU A 95 10.34 15.19 -11.07
CA LEU A 95 10.23 16.47 -11.75
C LEU A 95 11.22 17.48 -11.13
N PRO A 96 11.93 18.27 -11.96
CA PRO A 96 12.71 19.39 -11.45
C PRO A 96 11.78 20.43 -10.81
N GLY A 97 12.13 20.88 -9.60
CA GLY A 97 11.35 21.82 -8.81
C GLY A 97 11.86 23.26 -8.85
N ASP A 98 12.77 23.61 -9.76
CA ASP A 98 13.35 24.97 -9.87
C ASP A 98 12.32 26.00 -10.35
N ARG A 99 11.40 25.61 -11.23
CA ARG A 99 10.37 26.51 -11.80
C ARG A 99 9.06 25.76 -12.05
N TRP A 100 7.93 26.47 -12.02
CA TRP A 100 6.62 25.86 -12.28
C TRP A 100 6.53 25.07 -13.59
N SER A 101 7.09 25.59 -14.69
CA SER A 101 7.02 24.89 -15.98
C SER A 101 7.72 23.52 -15.95
N ASN A 102 8.68 23.31 -15.06
CA ASN A 102 9.30 22.00 -14.90
C ASN A 102 8.41 21.04 -14.10
N ILE A 103 7.69 21.54 -13.09
CA ILE A 103 6.66 20.80 -12.35
C ILE A 103 5.46 20.46 -13.25
N GLU A 104 5.18 21.27 -14.27
CA GLU A 104 4.16 20.98 -15.29
C GLU A 104 4.60 19.88 -16.30
N GLY A 105 5.88 19.45 -16.25
CA GLY A 105 6.41 18.41 -17.14
C GLY A 105 7.05 18.90 -18.44
N ALA A 106 7.38 20.20 -18.56
CA ALA A 106 8.03 20.75 -19.75
C ALA A 106 9.40 20.15 -20.14
N PRO A 107 10.26 19.64 -19.23
CA PRO A 107 11.58 19.11 -19.57
C PRO A 107 11.61 17.92 -20.54
N GLY A 108 10.45 17.43 -21.01
CA GLY A 108 10.38 16.55 -22.17
C GLY A 108 11.04 15.20 -21.96
N PHE A 109 11.12 14.73 -20.71
CA PHE A 109 11.57 13.37 -20.37
C PHE A 109 10.42 12.45 -19.93
N LEU A 110 9.22 12.99 -19.68
CA LEU A 110 8.07 12.17 -19.29
C LEU A 110 7.62 11.24 -20.42
N ASP A 111 7.88 11.61 -21.68
CA ASP A 111 7.60 10.80 -22.87
C ASP A 111 8.43 9.50 -22.90
N VAL A 112 9.72 9.56 -22.59
CA VAL A 112 10.58 8.36 -22.57
C VAL A 112 10.22 7.43 -21.41
N TRP A 113 9.79 7.97 -20.26
CA TRP A 113 9.28 7.17 -19.16
C TRP A 113 7.88 6.60 -19.46
N ALA A 114 7.04 7.35 -20.16
CA ALA A 114 5.74 6.88 -20.61
C ALA A 114 5.86 5.73 -21.62
N ASP A 115 6.77 5.84 -22.59
CA ASP A 115 7.11 4.73 -23.49
C ASP A 115 7.60 3.51 -22.71
N TRP A 116 8.50 3.70 -21.73
CA TRP A 116 8.98 2.61 -20.89
C TRP A 116 7.85 1.91 -20.12
N ARG A 117 6.94 2.68 -19.50
CA ARG A 117 5.77 2.16 -18.77
C ARG A 117 4.89 1.38 -19.73
N THR A 118 4.47 1.98 -20.84
CA THR A 118 3.43 1.43 -21.73
C THR A 118 3.84 0.16 -22.48
N ARG A 119 5.14 -0.17 -22.53
CA ARG A 119 5.64 -1.42 -23.12
C ARG A 119 5.19 -2.70 -22.39
N LYS A 120 4.84 -2.64 -21.10
CA LYS A 120 4.28 -3.79 -20.37
C LYS A 120 3.19 -3.34 -19.40
N ALA A 121 2.09 -4.10 -19.34
CA ALA A 121 0.89 -3.70 -18.58
C ALA A 121 1.08 -3.72 -17.05
N ASP A 122 2.06 -4.46 -16.56
CA ASP A 122 2.40 -4.62 -15.15
C ASP A 122 3.48 -3.63 -14.65
N ARG A 123 3.98 -2.76 -15.53
CA ARG A 123 4.90 -1.67 -15.16
C ARG A 123 4.16 -0.51 -14.52
N MET A 124 4.84 0.09 -13.54
CA MET A 124 4.41 1.25 -12.80
C MET A 124 5.35 2.41 -13.09
N LEU A 125 4.79 3.58 -13.37
CA LEU A 125 5.53 4.84 -13.32
C LEU A 125 5.27 5.49 -11.97
N VAL A 126 6.35 5.75 -11.23
CA VAL A 126 6.37 6.49 -9.97
C VAL A 126 7.05 7.82 -10.22
N LEU A 127 6.36 8.91 -9.92
CA LEU A 127 6.83 10.26 -10.20
C LEU A 127 6.81 11.10 -8.92
N ASN A 128 7.99 11.54 -8.47
CA ASN A 128 8.10 12.52 -7.40
C ASN A 128 7.78 13.92 -7.95
N VAL A 129 6.82 14.59 -7.33
CA VAL A 129 6.26 15.88 -7.77
C VAL A 129 6.43 16.93 -6.68
N PRO A 130 7.26 17.97 -6.89
CA PRO A 130 7.36 19.08 -5.95
C PRO A 130 6.01 19.79 -5.79
N MET A 131 5.65 20.19 -4.58
CA MET A 131 4.45 21.03 -4.39
C MET A 131 4.75 22.53 -4.57
N MET A 132 6.00 22.92 -4.75
CA MET A 132 6.42 24.31 -4.90
C MET A 132 7.61 24.41 -5.86
N GLU A 133 7.67 25.49 -6.64
CA GLU A 133 8.90 25.86 -7.35
C GLU A 133 9.98 26.37 -6.37
N ARG A 134 11.20 26.64 -6.86
CA ARG A 134 12.36 26.97 -6.02
C ARG A 134 12.55 25.91 -4.93
N ASN A 135 12.27 24.64 -5.24
CA ASN A 135 12.05 23.61 -4.24
C ASN A 135 13.26 23.34 -3.35
N GLU A 136 14.47 23.62 -3.84
CA GLU A 136 15.73 23.38 -3.12
C GLU A 136 16.56 24.67 -2.96
N GLU A 137 15.95 25.86 -3.11
CA GLU A 137 16.68 27.14 -3.03
C GLU A 137 16.94 27.64 -1.61
N GLY A 138 16.56 26.88 -0.57
CA GLY A 138 16.77 27.26 0.82
C GLY A 138 15.88 28.43 1.26
N VAL A 139 14.64 28.48 0.76
CA VAL A 139 13.61 29.47 1.15
C VAL A 139 13.33 29.39 2.65
N ASP A 140 13.29 30.53 3.35
CA ASP A 140 13.08 30.58 4.80
C ASP A 140 11.64 30.22 5.22
N ASP A 141 11.44 29.91 6.50
CA ASP A 141 10.16 29.40 7.02
C ASP A 141 9.01 30.42 6.94
N ASP A 142 9.28 31.73 7.00
CA ASP A 142 8.24 32.75 6.92
C ASP A 142 7.73 32.87 5.47
N GLU A 143 8.65 32.82 4.51
CA GLU A 143 8.29 32.78 3.09
C GLU A 143 7.57 31.45 2.74
N VAL A 144 8.07 30.29 3.22
CA VAL A 144 7.40 29.00 3.00
C VAL A 144 5.99 28.99 3.58
N ARG A 145 5.79 29.51 4.79
CA ARG A 145 4.46 29.64 5.41
C ARG A 145 3.49 30.41 4.51
N GLU A 146 3.92 31.53 3.93
CA GLU A 146 3.09 32.32 3.03
C GLU A 146 2.82 31.58 1.72
N LEU A 147 3.83 30.92 1.14
CA LEU A 147 3.66 30.09 -0.05
C LEU A 147 2.66 28.95 0.17
N LEU A 148 2.72 28.25 1.31
CA LEU A 148 1.75 27.22 1.67
C LEU A 148 0.34 27.78 1.79
N ARG A 149 0.16 28.97 2.36
CA ARG A 149 -1.15 29.64 2.46
C ARG A 149 -1.70 30.04 1.10
N ARG A 150 -0.84 30.52 0.20
CA ARG A 150 -1.21 30.76 -1.19
C ARG A 150 -1.59 29.47 -1.92
N GLY A 151 -0.86 28.38 -1.66
CA GLY A 151 -1.22 27.04 -2.13
C GLY A 151 -2.60 26.62 -1.62
N ALA A 152 -2.85 26.76 -0.32
CA ALA A 152 -4.14 26.46 0.32
C ALA A 152 -5.30 27.33 -0.20
N ALA A 153 -5.00 28.56 -0.65
CA ALA A 153 -5.96 29.44 -1.32
C ALA A 153 -6.18 29.10 -2.82
N GLY A 154 -5.38 28.19 -3.39
CA GLY A 154 -5.55 27.67 -4.74
C GLY A 154 -4.81 28.42 -5.84
N HIS A 155 -3.84 29.26 -5.48
CA HIS A 155 -3.09 30.05 -6.46
C HIS A 155 -2.30 29.17 -7.45
N PHE A 156 -1.98 27.93 -7.08
CA PHE A 156 -1.08 27.05 -7.84
C PHE A 156 -1.78 25.82 -8.46
N ASP A 157 -3.09 25.65 -8.25
CA ASP A 157 -3.86 24.48 -8.72
C ASP A 157 -3.70 24.20 -10.23
N HIS A 158 -3.54 25.26 -11.03
CA HIS A 158 -3.43 25.17 -12.48
C HIS A 158 -2.16 24.44 -12.95
N HIS A 159 -1.04 24.56 -12.22
CA HIS A 159 0.20 23.86 -12.55
C HIS A 159 0.03 22.34 -12.44
N PHE A 160 -0.65 21.88 -11.39
CA PHE A 160 -0.91 20.45 -11.18
C PHE A 160 -1.97 19.91 -12.14
N ARG A 161 -2.96 20.72 -12.51
CA ARG A 161 -3.89 20.35 -13.60
C ARG A 161 -3.13 20.16 -14.92
N ALA A 162 -2.20 21.06 -15.26
CA ALA A 162 -1.39 20.94 -16.46
C ALA A 162 -0.52 19.67 -16.45
N LEU A 163 0.11 19.34 -15.33
CA LEU A 163 0.83 18.07 -15.18
C LEU A 163 -0.10 16.86 -15.37
N ALA A 164 -1.29 16.87 -14.76
CA ALA A 164 -2.26 15.79 -14.88
C ALA A 164 -2.75 15.59 -16.32
N GLU A 165 -3.07 16.68 -17.03
CA GLU A 165 -3.40 16.67 -18.47
C GLU A 165 -2.25 16.06 -19.28
N ARG A 166 -1.02 16.50 -19.01
CA ARG A 166 0.18 15.98 -19.69
C ARG A 166 0.37 14.47 -19.50
N LEU A 167 0.19 13.96 -18.28
CA LEU A 167 0.34 12.53 -17.99
C LEU A 167 -0.75 11.68 -18.68
N VAL A 168 -1.98 12.20 -18.77
CA VAL A 168 -3.06 11.53 -19.51
C VAL A 168 -2.77 11.54 -21.02
N GLU A 169 -2.28 12.65 -21.57
CA GLU A 169 -1.89 12.77 -22.98
C GLU A 169 -0.74 11.84 -23.38
N LEU A 170 0.10 11.46 -22.42
CA LEU A 170 1.21 10.53 -22.59
C LEU A 170 0.80 9.06 -22.38
N ASP A 171 -0.50 8.75 -22.29
CA ASP A 171 -1.01 7.39 -22.06
C ASP A 171 -0.49 6.72 -20.76
N VAL A 172 -0.15 7.53 -19.74
CA VAL A 172 0.20 7.06 -18.39
C VAL A 172 -0.76 7.61 -17.32
N PRO A 173 -2.09 7.41 -17.49
CA PRO A 173 -3.10 7.96 -16.59
C PRO A 173 -3.07 7.32 -15.19
N ASP A 174 -2.36 6.21 -15.00
CA ASP A 174 -2.25 5.45 -13.76
C ASP A 174 -0.90 5.66 -13.03
N THR A 175 -0.20 6.76 -13.34
CA THR A 175 1.02 7.18 -12.65
C THR A 175 0.79 7.28 -11.13
N VAL A 176 1.72 6.72 -10.35
CA VAL A 176 1.80 6.94 -8.90
C VAL A 176 2.55 8.25 -8.65
N LEU A 177 1.93 9.18 -7.94
CA LEU A 177 2.43 10.52 -7.69
C LEU A 177 2.89 10.63 -6.24
N VAL A 178 4.21 10.71 -6.03
CA VAL A 178 4.81 11.00 -4.73
C VAL A 178 4.89 12.52 -4.59
N LEU A 179 3.76 13.09 -4.17
CA LEU A 179 3.61 14.53 -4.04
C LEU A 179 4.34 15.00 -2.78
N GLY A 180 5.13 16.09 -2.86
CA GLY A 180 5.72 16.73 -1.68
C GLY A 180 6.45 15.79 -0.73
N TRP A 181 7.29 14.88 -1.26
CA TRP A 181 8.03 13.88 -0.49
C TRP A 181 8.89 14.50 0.63
N GLU A 182 9.18 13.72 1.67
CA GLU A 182 10.02 14.14 2.80
C GLU A 182 9.56 15.45 3.46
N MET A 183 8.25 15.71 3.47
CA MET A 183 7.68 16.97 3.96
C MET A 183 7.98 17.26 5.43
N ASN A 184 8.33 16.23 6.21
CA ASN A 184 8.66 16.34 7.63
C ASN A 184 10.07 16.87 7.90
N GLY A 185 10.91 17.02 6.87
CA GLY A 185 12.25 17.60 6.98
C GLY A 185 12.28 19.13 6.80
N THR A 186 13.48 19.64 6.51
CA THR A 186 13.73 21.09 6.32
C THR A 186 14.24 21.47 4.94
N THR A 187 14.60 20.49 4.10
CA THR A 187 15.27 20.70 2.81
C THR A 187 14.39 21.43 1.80
N TYR A 188 13.15 20.98 1.66
CA TYR A 188 12.29 21.38 0.55
C TYR A 188 11.45 22.60 0.88
N THR A 189 11.19 23.44 -0.13
CA THR A 189 10.26 24.58 -0.03
C THR A 189 8.81 24.09 0.19
N HIS A 190 8.49 22.85 -0.17
CA HIS A 190 7.20 22.22 0.16
C HIS A 190 7.09 21.62 1.56
N ARG A 191 8.10 21.77 2.44
CA ARG A 191 8.07 21.18 3.79
C ARG A 191 6.85 21.62 4.58
N CYS A 192 6.33 20.71 5.40
CA CYS A 192 5.08 20.87 6.14
C CYS A 192 5.23 21.71 7.41
N GLY A 193 6.38 21.64 8.07
CA GLY A 193 6.61 22.20 9.41
C GLY A 193 6.19 23.67 9.60
N PRO A 194 6.44 24.58 8.63
CA PRO A 194 6.04 25.97 8.76
C PRO A 194 4.53 26.17 8.97
N ASP A 195 3.65 25.47 8.25
CA ASP A 195 2.19 25.60 8.43
C ASP A 195 1.46 24.29 8.06
N PRO A 196 1.35 23.32 9.00
CA PRO A 196 0.79 22.01 8.70
C PRO A 196 -0.67 22.03 8.23
N GLU A 197 -1.49 22.97 8.69
CA GLU A 197 -2.89 23.09 8.25
C GLU A 197 -2.98 23.63 6.81
N ALA A 198 -2.16 24.64 6.47
CA ALA A 198 -2.06 25.11 5.10
C ALA A 198 -1.47 24.03 4.18
N TRP A 199 -0.48 23.27 4.63
CA TRP A 199 0.11 22.16 3.89
C TRP A 199 -0.93 21.09 3.54
N LYS A 200 -1.71 20.62 4.53
CA LYS A 200 -2.78 19.63 4.31
C LYS A 200 -3.86 20.15 3.36
N THR A 201 -4.25 21.41 3.53
CA THR A 201 -5.22 22.05 2.63
C THR A 201 -4.68 22.11 1.21
N TYR A 202 -3.42 22.51 1.04
CA TYR A 202 -2.79 22.61 -0.26
C TYR A 202 -2.64 21.24 -0.94
N TRP A 203 -2.20 20.20 -0.22
CA TRP A 203 -2.21 18.81 -0.72
C TRP A 203 -3.58 18.43 -1.29
N ASN A 204 -4.64 18.64 -0.50
CA ASN A 204 -5.99 18.29 -0.89
C ASN A 204 -6.45 19.03 -2.15
N ARG A 205 -6.01 20.29 -2.33
CA ARG A 205 -6.28 21.06 -3.55
C ARG A 205 -5.56 20.51 -4.76
N ILE A 206 -4.27 20.18 -4.63
CA ILE A 206 -3.49 19.58 -5.71
C ILE A 206 -4.16 18.29 -6.19
N VAL A 207 -4.46 17.38 -5.24
CA VAL A 207 -5.14 16.11 -5.55
C VAL A 207 -6.49 16.35 -6.23
N THR A 208 -7.28 17.30 -5.74
CA THR A 208 -8.57 17.68 -6.36
C THR A 208 -8.38 18.20 -7.79
N ALA A 209 -7.40 19.07 -8.03
CA ALA A 209 -7.12 19.62 -9.35
C ALA A 209 -6.68 18.52 -10.33
N MET A 210 -5.79 17.62 -9.92
CA MET A 210 -5.33 16.51 -10.74
C MET A 210 -6.45 15.50 -11.03
N ARG A 211 -7.26 15.15 -10.01
CA ARG A 211 -8.41 14.24 -10.17
C ARG A 211 -9.54 14.83 -11.04
N SER A 212 -9.55 16.15 -11.26
CA SER A 212 -10.52 16.80 -12.16
C SER A 212 -10.28 16.54 -13.64
N VAL A 213 -9.08 16.05 -14.01
CA VAL A 213 -8.71 15.76 -15.40
C VAL A 213 -9.37 14.45 -15.86
N PRO A 214 -10.15 14.45 -16.96
CA PRO A 214 -10.78 13.24 -17.49
C PRO A 214 -9.76 12.17 -17.87
N GLY A 215 -10.07 10.91 -17.58
CA GLY A 215 -9.23 9.76 -17.94
C GLY A 215 -8.13 9.43 -16.93
N GLN A 216 -7.86 10.30 -15.97
CA GLN A 216 -6.90 10.04 -14.90
C GLN A 216 -7.32 8.87 -14.01
N LYS A 217 -6.33 8.11 -13.54
CA LYS A 217 -6.42 7.00 -12.59
C LYS A 217 -5.23 7.05 -11.61
N PHE A 218 -4.76 8.25 -11.30
CA PHE A 218 -3.57 8.45 -10.47
C PHE A 218 -3.79 7.91 -9.06
N ARG A 219 -2.69 7.50 -8.45
CA ARG A 219 -2.61 7.20 -7.02
C ARG A 219 -1.67 8.18 -6.36
N PHE A 220 -2.06 8.75 -5.23
CA PHE A 220 -1.26 9.70 -4.48
C PHE A 220 -0.57 9.03 -3.30
N ASP A 221 0.75 9.13 -3.28
CA ASP A 221 1.62 8.50 -2.28
C ASP A 221 2.12 9.53 -1.27
N PHE A 222 1.62 9.45 -0.04
CA PHE A 222 2.07 10.30 1.06
C PHE A 222 3.33 9.70 1.68
N THR A 223 4.49 10.30 1.37
CA THR A 223 5.81 9.74 1.68
C THR A 223 6.65 10.72 2.52
N PRO A 224 6.76 10.50 3.84
CA PRO A 224 7.70 11.21 4.69
C PRO A 224 9.10 10.56 4.70
N SER A 225 10.10 11.26 5.24
CA SER A 225 11.36 10.64 5.66
C SER A 225 11.16 9.84 6.93
N ARG A 226 11.89 8.72 7.08
CA ARG A 226 11.87 7.89 8.29
C ARG A 226 12.23 8.68 9.55
N GLY A 227 11.43 8.47 10.59
CA GLY A 227 11.62 9.08 11.90
C GLY A 227 10.91 10.42 12.00
N ARG A 228 11.21 11.16 13.08
CA ARG A 228 10.59 12.46 13.31
C ARG A 228 11.05 13.50 12.28
N ASP A 229 12.34 13.53 11.99
CA ASP A 229 13.02 14.68 11.38
C ASP A 229 12.66 16.00 12.10
N ALA A 230 12.16 17.03 11.39
CA ALA A 230 11.80 18.31 12.01
C ALA A 230 10.43 18.28 12.69
N VAL A 231 9.43 17.65 12.06
CA VAL A 231 8.05 17.56 12.58
C VAL A 231 7.50 16.13 12.47
N PRO A 232 6.73 15.63 13.45
CA PRO A 232 6.04 14.34 13.32
C PRO A 232 5.23 14.26 12.02
N TRP A 233 5.60 13.37 11.09
CA TRP A 233 4.97 13.34 9.77
C TRP A 233 3.46 13.07 9.81
N THR A 234 2.97 12.40 10.86
CA THR A 234 1.53 12.18 11.07
C THR A 234 0.75 13.49 11.26
N GLN A 235 1.39 14.59 11.70
CA GLN A 235 0.76 15.91 11.79
C GLN A 235 0.50 16.54 10.41
N CYS A 236 1.23 16.07 9.40
CA CYS A 236 1.10 16.50 8.02
C CYS A 236 0.11 15.63 7.23
N TYR A 237 -0.41 14.54 7.81
CA TYR A 237 -1.31 13.64 7.08
C TYR A 237 -2.61 14.38 6.64
N PRO A 238 -2.91 14.47 5.33
CA PRO A 238 -3.99 15.30 4.82
C PRO A 238 -5.38 14.65 4.87
N GLY A 239 -5.43 13.34 5.20
CA GLY A 239 -6.66 12.55 5.34
C GLY A 239 -6.78 11.42 4.30
N ASP A 240 -7.64 10.44 4.59
CA ASP A 240 -7.77 9.21 3.78
C ASP A 240 -8.33 9.46 2.37
N ASP A 241 -9.09 10.53 2.18
CA ASP A 241 -9.80 10.80 0.92
C ASP A 241 -8.84 11.14 -0.23
N THR A 242 -7.66 11.65 0.06
CA THR A 242 -6.69 12.17 -0.92
C THR A 242 -5.35 11.44 -0.90
N VAL A 243 -5.24 10.38 -0.09
CA VAL A 243 -4.04 9.53 0.00
C VAL A 243 -4.41 8.11 -0.38
N ASP A 244 -3.73 7.56 -1.37
CA ASP A 244 -3.97 6.20 -1.89
C ASP A 244 -2.90 5.20 -1.40
N ILE A 245 -1.73 5.70 -0.99
CA ILE A 245 -0.58 4.91 -0.52
C ILE A 245 0.07 5.69 0.63
N ILE A 246 0.54 4.98 1.65
CA ILE A 246 1.39 5.56 2.69
C ILE A 246 2.79 5.03 2.43
N GLY A 247 3.66 5.88 1.90
CA GLY A 247 5.06 5.60 1.63
C GLY A 247 5.97 5.97 2.78
N MET A 248 7.26 5.70 2.60
CA MET A 248 8.32 6.13 3.49
C MET A 248 9.65 6.13 2.74
N ASP A 249 10.40 7.22 2.85
CA ASP A 249 11.78 7.29 2.39
C ASP A 249 12.72 6.90 3.53
N SER A 250 13.58 5.90 3.29
CA SER A 250 14.41 5.31 4.35
C SER A 250 15.84 5.01 3.91
N TYR A 251 16.77 5.76 4.50
CA TYR A 251 18.21 5.55 4.36
C TYR A 251 18.83 5.07 5.67
N ASP A 252 20.01 4.46 5.64
CA ASP A 252 20.71 3.97 6.83
C ASP A 252 21.37 5.09 7.66
N GLN A 253 20.53 5.88 8.32
CA GLN A 253 20.93 7.04 9.11
C GLN A 253 20.15 7.16 10.43
N PRO A 254 20.61 7.95 11.41
CA PRO A 254 21.91 8.58 11.52
C PRO A 254 23.05 7.55 11.65
N ARG A 255 24.29 8.04 11.64
CA ARG A 255 25.47 7.17 11.75
C ARG A 255 25.42 6.36 13.05
N GLY A 256 25.65 5.06 12.96
CA GLY A 256 25.70 4.13 14.09
C GLY A 256 24.36 3.56 14.54
N MET A 257 23.23 4.05 14.00
CA MET A 257 21.91 3.52 14.38
C MET A 257 21.66 2.14 13.77
N ALA A 258 21.40 1.15 14.62
CA ALA A 258 21.10 -0.21 14.20
C ALA A 258 19.72 -0.29 13.52
N PHE A 259 19.52 -1.26 12.62
CA PHE A 259 18.24 -1.43 11.92
C PHE A 259 17.06 -1.60 12.90
N ASP A 260 17.23 -2.39 13.96
CA ASP A 260 16.20 -2.58 14.99
C ASP A 260 15.80 -1.28 15.70
N GLU A 261 16.69 -0.30 15.78
CA GLU A 261 16.38 1.02 16.31
C GLU A 261 15.59 1.85 15.29
N GLN A 262 15.96 1.77 14.00
CA GLN A 262 15.21 2.43 12.90
C GLN A 262 13.77 1.89 12.77
N VAL A 263 13.54 0.63 13.15
CA VAL A 263 12.20 0.05 13.22
C VAL A 263 11.40 0.63 14.38
N LYS A 264 12.00 0.69 15.57
CA LYS A 264 11.31 0.98 16.84
C LYS A 264 11.23 2.46 17.19
N GLU A 265 12.04 3.30 16.56
CA GLU A 265 12.03 4.73 16.87
C GLU A 265 10.63 5.34 16.61
N PRO A 266 10.28 6.42 17.33
CA PRO A 266 9.08 7.17 17.02
C PRO A 266 9.06 7.60 15.55
N PHE A 267 7.94 7.37 14.87
CA PHE A 267 7.75 7.71 13.45
C PHE A 267 8.68 6.92 12.49
N GLY A 268 9.31 5.83 12.98
CA GLY A 268 10.16 4.91 12.21
C GLY A 268 9.38 3.88 11.39
N LEU A 269 10.06 2.79 10.99
CA LEU A 269 9.48 1.80 10.05
C LEU A 269 8.25 1.07 10.63
N GLN A 270 8.24 0.72 11.91
CA GLN A 270 7.04 0.08 12.49
C GLN A 270 5.86 1.06 12.56
N ALA A 271 6.12 2.32 12.94
CA ALA A 271 5.08 3.34 12.99
C ALA A 271 4.45 3.59 11.62
N HIS A 272 5.24 3.54 10.55
CA HIS A 272 4.77 3.57 9.16
C HIS A 272 3.81 2.44 8.84
N VAL A 273 4.21 1.20 9.12
CA VAL A 273 3.38 0.00 8.91
C VAL A 273 2.08 0.08 9.68
N ASP A 274 2.16 0.41 10.96
CA ASP A 274 1.00 0.47 11.86
C ASP A 274 0.02 1.57 11.43
N PHE A 275 0.54 2.73 11.01
CA PHE A 275 -0.28 3.83 10.51
C PHE A 275 -0.98 3.46 9.21
N ALA A 276 -0.26 2.88 8.23
CA ALA A 276 -0.88 2.41 6.99
C ALA A 276 -1.98 1.39 7.24
N LYS A 277 -1.74 0.44 8.14
CA LYS A 277 -2.73 -0.54 8.57
C LYS A 277 -3.95 0.10 9.23
N ALA A 278 -3.74 1.07 10.13
CA ALA A 278 -4.83 1.78 10.81
C ALA A 278 -5.73 2.56 9.84
N HIS A 279 -5.15 3.08 8.75
CA HIS A 279 -5.85 3.82 7.70
C HIS A 279 -6.33 2.94 6.53
N GLY A 280 -6.07 1.61 6.58
CA GLY A 280 -6.45 0.68 5.52
C GLY A 280 -5.77 0.96 4.18
N LYS A 281 -4.54 1.51 4.19
CA LYS A 281 -3.78 1.90 3.00
C LYS A 281 -2.60 0.95 2.76
N PRO A 282 -2.24 0.69 1.50
CA PRO A 282 -1.03 -0.06 1.17
C PRO A 282 0.24 0.75 1.47
N LEU A 283 1.35 0.03 1.61
CA LEU A 283 2.70 0.56 1.85
C LEU A 283 3.49 0.75 0.55
N SER A 284 4.42 1.70 0.54
CA SER A 284 5.48 1.82 -0.48
C SER A 284 6.80 2.26 0.16
N TYR A 285 7.90 2.09 -0.57
CA TYR A 285 9.20 2.68 -0.27
C TYR A 285 9.74 3.37 -1.52
N PRO A 286 9.33 4.62 -1.80
CA PRO A 286 9.76 5.34 -3.01
C PRO A 286 11.25 5.63 -3.02
N GLU A 287 11.86 5.84 -1.86
CA GLU A 287 13.30 5.89 -1.73
C GLU A 287 13.80 5.00 -0.60
N TRP A 288 14.79 4.17 -0.90
CA TRP A 288 15.62 3.58 0.12
C TRP A 288 17.04 3.33 -0.38
N GLY A 289 17.99 3.27 0.54
CA GLY A 289 19.38 3.00 0.18
C GLY A 289 20.35 3.23 1.33
N LEU A 290 21.62 3.24 1.00
CA LEU A 290 22.70 3.56 1.93
C LEU A 290 22.84 5.08 2.08
N PHE A 291 23.57 5.54 3.08
CA PHE A 291 23.90 6.94 3.29
C PHE A 291 25.04 7.10 4.31
N ARG A 292 24.72 7.32 5.59
CA ARG A 292 25.70 7.82 6.58
C ARG A 292 26.54 6.72 7.22
N ASN A 293 26.16 5.46 7.02
CA ASN A 293 26.88 4.28 7.51
C ASN A 293 27.74 3.59 6.42
N GLY A 294 27.77 4.12 5.20
CA GLY A 294 28.59 3.61 4.10
C GLY A 294 28.15 2.22 3.64
N ASP A 295 29.10 1.34 3.31
CA ASP A 295 28.83 -0.03 2.88
C ASP A 295 28.23 -0.90 4.00
N ASN A 296 26.90 -0.87 4.11
CA ASN A 296 26.14 -1.48 5.19
C ASN A 296 25.29 -2.67 4.71
N ALA A 297 25.96 -3.80 4.52
CA ALA A 297 25.32 -5.05 4.09
C ALA A 297 24.23 -5.57 5.06
N GLU A 298 24.28 -5.21 6.34
CA GLU A 298 23.23 -5.57 7.29
C GLU A 298 21.95 -4.77 7.03
N TYR A 299 22.04 -3.45 6.88
CA TYR A 299 20.90 -2.63 6.51
C TYR A 299 20.25 -3.11 5.21
N MET A 300 21.06 -3.36 4.17
CA MET A 300 20.59 -3.86 2.88
C MET A 300 19.78 -5.16 3.02
N ARG A 301 20.31 -6.14 3.77
CA ARG A 301 19.63 -7.43 4.01
C ARG A 301 18.33 -7.24 4.79
N ARG A 302 18.37 -6.41 5.84
CA ARG A 302 17.23 -6.19 6.74
C ARG A 302 16.11 -5.41 6.07
N MET A 303 16.40 -4.40 5.25
CA MET A 303 15.38 -3.71 4.44
C MET A 303 14.74 -4.63 3.42
N LEU A 304 15.52 -5.46 2.71
CA LEU A 304 14.98 -6.44 1.76
C LEU A 304 14.06 -7.46 2.45
N ALA A 305 14.45 -7.97 3.62
CA ALA A 305 13.62 -8.85 4.42
C ALA A 305 12.36 -8.14 4.95
N TRP A 306 12.48 -6.89 5.38
CA TRP A 306 11.36 -6.07 5.83
C TRP A 306 10.30 -5.89 4.72
N MET A 307 10.74 -5.65 3.49
CA MET A 307 9.83 -5.53 2.34
C MET A 307 9.23 -6.87 1.92
N ASP A 308 9.94 -7.99 2.09
CA ASP A 308 9.36 -9.32 1.87
C ASP A 308 8.29 -9.65 2.93
N GLU A 309 8.48 -9.22 4.17
CA GLU A 309 7.51 -9.40 5.25
C GLU A 309 6.26 -8.53 5.06
N HIS A 310 6.44 -7.22 4.80
CA HIS A 310 5.36 -6.23 4.81
C HIS A 310 4.71 -6.01 3.44
N ARG A 311 5.29 -6.55 2.38
CA ARG A 311 4.73 -6.59 1.03
C ARG A 311 4.23 -5.22 0.52
N PRO A 312 5.10 -4.20 0.43
CA PRO A 312 4.69 -2.92 -0.15
C PRO A 312 4.24 -3.11 -1.60
N VAL A 313 3.37 -2.23 -2.09
CA VAL A 313 2.93 -2.27 -3.49
C VAL A 313 4.10 -2.04 -4.45
N TYR A 314 5.08 -1.25 -4.03
CA TYR A 314 6.35 -1.11 -4.72
C TYR A 314 7.48 -0.65 -3.80
N ASN A 315 8.73 -0.82 -4.26
CA ASN A 315 9.91 -0.19 -3.67
C ASN A 315 10.94 0.19 -4.73
N THR A 316 11.73 1.22 -4.49
CA THR A 316 12.75 1.71 -5.43
C THR A 316 14.04 2.05 -4.69
N LEU A 317 15.13 1.41 -5.10
CA LEU A 317 16.47 1.73 -4.59
C LEU A 317 16.96 3.04 -5.21
N THR A 318 17.47 3.96 -4.39
CA THR A 318 18.14 5.17 -4.89
C THR A 318 19.57 4.84 -5.27
N ASP A 319 19.88 4.79 -6.58
CA ASP A 319 21.16 4.30 -7.07
C ASP A 319 22.03 5.41 -7.67
N TYR A 320 22.72 6.11 -6.79
CA TYR A 320 23.89 6.96 -7.04
C TYR A 320 24.62 7.15 -5.71
N CYS A 321 25.87 7.63 -5.71
CA CYS A 321 26.66 7.63 -4.48
C CYS A 321 26.30 8.78 -3.56
N PRO A 322 26.19 8.53 -2.24
CA PRO A 322 26.62 7.32 -1.51
C PRO A 322 25.55 6.21 -1.35
N HIS A 323 24.37 6.37 -1.94
CA HIS A 323 23.19 5.54 -1.65
C HIS A 323 23.14 4.20 -2.37
N GLY A 324 23.63 4.18 -3.60
CA GLY A 324 23.46 3.07 -4.52
C GLY A 324 24.31 1.84 -4.22
N VAL A 325 24.02 0.78 -4.95
CA VAL A 325 24.75 -0.50 -4.91
C VAL A 325 25.28 -0.92 -6.27
N TRP A 326 24.72 -0.38 -7.36
CA TRP A 326 25.15 -0.72 -8.72
C TRP A 326 26.07 0.36 -9.30
N GLN A 327 25.71 1.63 -9.17
CA GLN A 327 26.55 2.75 -9.60
C GLN A 327 27.61 3.17 -8.58
N CYS A 328 27.72 2.48 -7.44
CA CYS A 328 28.65 2.81 -6.36
C CYS A 328 29.59 1.68 -6.01
N ASP A 329 30.82 1.79 -6.51
CA ASP A 329 31.89 0.82 -6.25
C ASP A 329 32.33 0.80 -4.77
N ASP A 330 32.05 1.85 -4.01
CA ASP A 330 32.38 1.96 -2.59
C ASP A 330 31.48 1.10 -1.66
N ASN A 331 30.44 0.45 -2.21
CA ASN A 331 29.47 -0.34 -1.44
C ASN A 331 29.48 -1.86 -1.72
N PRO A 332 30.65 -2.53 -1.88
CA PRO A 332 30.74 -3.88 -2.45
C PRO A 332 30.02 -4.97 -1.64
N ARG A 333 29.96 -4.86 -0.31
CA ARG A 333 29.26 -5.86 0.53
C ARG A 333 27.75 -5.73 0.38
N SER A 334 27.24 -4.51 0.33
CA SER A 334 25.83 -4.22 0.11
C SER A 334 25.40 -4.59 -1.31
N THR A 335 26.24 -4.32 -2.30
CA THR A 335 26.10 -4.81 -3.68
C THR A 335 25.95 -6.33 -3.73
N ALA A 336 26.82 -7.07 -3.03
CA ALA A 336 26.74 -8.52 -2.99
C ALA A 336 25.41 -9.00 -2.39
N VAL A 337 24.92 -8.37 -1.32
CA VAL A 337 23.62 -8.69 -0.72
C VAL A 337 22.48 -8.40 -1.69
N TYR A 338 22.39 -7.17 -2.20
CA TYR A 338 21.30 -6.74 -3.08
C TYR A 338 21.20 -7.65 -4.31
N ARG A 339 22.35 -7.92 -4.95
CA ARG A 339 22.41 -8.82 -6.10
C ARG A 339 22.01 -10.24 -5.71
N SER A 340 22.50 -10.79 -4.60
CA SER A 340 22.16 -12.16 -4.21
C SER A 340 20.65 -12.40 -3.98
N VAL A 341 19.93 -11.37 -3.53
CA VAL A 341 18.48 -11.47 -3.23
C VAL A 341 17.63 -11.24 -4.47
N LEU A 342 18.05 -10.36 -5.38
CA LEU A 342 17.25 -9.93 -6.53
C LEU A 342 17.68 -10.51 -7.87
N PHE A 343 18.78 -11.27 -7.91
CA PHE A 343 19.28 -11.88 -9.15
C PHE A 343 18.25 -12.85 -9.76
N GLY A 344 17.92 -12.66 -11.03
CA GLY A 344 16.97 -13.47 -11.77
C GLY A 344 15.53 -13.39 -11.26
N ARG A 345 15.20 -12.39 -10.42
CA ARG A 345 13.86 -12.26 -9.86
C ARG A 345 12.85 -11.93 -10.96
N THR A 346 11.94 -12.85 -11.21
CA THR A 346 10.76 -12.67 -12.04
C THR A 346 9.50 -12.74 -11.15
N ASP A 347 8.36 -12.29 -11.66
CA ASP A 347 7.08 -12.33 -10.93
C ASP A 347 6.45 -13.73 -10.82
N GLU A 348 7.18 -14.76 -11.25
CA GLU A 348 6.71 -16.13 -11.10
C GLU A 348 6.78 -16.50 -9.61
N PRO A 349 5.66 -16.92 -8.99
CA PRO A 349 5.71 -17.39 -7.61
C PRO A 349 6.74 -18.52 -7.52
N ALA A 350 7.66 -18.40 -6.56
CA ALA A 350 8.72 -19.38 -6.37
C ALA A 350 8.14 -20.79 -6.46
N PRO A 351 8.72 -21.70 -7.27
CA PRO A 351 8.22 -23.06 -7.33
C PRO A 351 8.25 -23.61 -5.91
N THR A 352 7.07 -24.01 -5.42
CA THR A 352 6.92 -24.65 -4.11
C THR A 352 7.97 -25.76 -4.04
N ALA A 353 8.97 -25.59 -3.16
CA ALA A 353 9.88 -26.67 -2.86
C ALA A 353 9.02 -27.88 -2.47
N PRO A 354 9.26 -29.09 -3.02
CA PRO A 354 8.50 -30.25 -2.61
C PRO A 354 8.64 -30.39 -1.10
N GLU A 355 7.50 -30.37 -0.42
CA GLU A 355 7.40 -30.63 1.00
C GLU A 355 8.21 -31.90 1.31
N PRO A 356 9.19 -31.87 2.23
CA PRO A 356 9.97 -33.05 2.54
C PRO A 356 9.00 -34.15 2.97
N THR A 357 8.96 -35.21 2.17
CA THR A 357 8.09 -36.35 2.41
C THR A 357 8.49 -36.95 3.74
N VAL A 358 7.71 -36.71 4.79
CA VAL A 358 7.91 -37.32 6.09
C VAL A 358 7.77 -38.83 5.88
N PRO A 359 8.81 -39.65 6.14
CA PRO A 359 8.69 -41.09 6.01
C PRO A 359 7.58 -41.58 6.94
N ALA A 360 6.61 -42.31 6.39
CA ALA A 360 5.53 -42.90 7.16
C ALA A 360 6.11 -43.73 8.32
N THR A 361 5.82 -43.30 9.55
CA THR A 361 6.14 -44.05 10.76
C THR A 361 5.46 -45.44 10.68
N PRO A 362 6.19 -46.55 10.85
CA PRO A 362 5.57 -47.87 10.82
C PRO A 362 4.55 -48.00 11.96
N THR A 363 3.31 -48.33 11.62
CA THR A 363 2.23 -48.60 12.58
C THR A 363 2.64 -49.75 13.50
N ALA A 364 2.80 -49.47 14.79
CA ALA A 364 3.02 -50.48 15.81
C ALA A 364 1.74 -51.35 16.01
N PRO A 365 1.88 -52.66 16.24
CA PRO A 365 0.74 -53.55 16.47
C PRO A 365 -0.03 -53.21 17.76
N PRO A 366 -1.34 -53.50 17.81
CA PRO A 366 -2.21 -53.07 18.90
C PRO A 366 -1.84 -53.77 20.22
N VAL A 367 -1.63 -52.96 21.27
CA VAL A 367 -1.44 -53.41 22.65
C VAL A 367 -2.82 -53.70 23.28
N PRO A 368 -3.01 -54.83 24.01
CA PRO A 368 -4.29 -55.14 24.66
C PRO A 368 -4.67 -54.13 25.75
N ALA A 369 -5.97 -53.84 25.85
CA ALA A 369 -6.54 -52.87 26.78
C ALA A 369 -6.31 -53.23 28.25
N VAL A 370 -5.78 -52.29 29.02
CA VAL A 370 -5.74 -52.31 30.49
C VAL A 370 -7.04 -51.66 31.02
N PRO A 371 -7.70 -52.22 32.06
CA PRO A 371 -8.94 -51.64 32.60
C PRO A 371 -8.71 -50.27 33.27
N PRO A 372 -9.70 -49.36 33.25
CA PRO A 372 -9.54 -48.03 33.83
C PRO A 372 -9.50 -48.12 35.37
N THR A 373 -8.48 -47.48 35.95
CA THR A 373 -8.44 -47.18 37.38
C THR A 373 -9.02 -45.78 37.57
N GLU A 374 -10.19 -45.68 38.20
CA GLU A 374 -10.76 -44.39 38.60
C GLU A 374 -9.89 -43.72 39.68
N PRO A 375 -9.55 -42.43 39.55
CA PRO A 375 -8.87 -41.70 40.62
C PRO A 375 -9.86 -41.38 41.74
N ARG A 376 -9.57 -41.89 42.95
CA ARG A 376 -10.28 -41.49 44.18
C ARG A 376 -10.12 -39.98 44.42
N PRO A 377 -11.20 -39.25 44.75
CA PRO A 377 -11.10 -37.84 45.10
C PRO A 377 -10.41 -37.65 46.45
N GLN A 378 -9.48 -36.70 46.51
CA GLN A 378 -8.85 -36.28 47.77
C GLN A 378 -9.87 -35.55 48.64
N ALA A 379 -10.02 -35.98 49.88
CA ALA A 379 -10.95 -35.37 50.83
C ALA A 379 -10.51 -33.92 51.17
N GLY A 380 -11.43 -32.97 50.99
CA GLY A 380 -11.29 -31.59 51.51
C GLY A 380 -11.11 -30.47 50.47
N CYS A 381 -11.23 -30.72 49.16
CA CYS A 381 -11.35 -29.64 48.17
C CYS A 381 -12.76 -29.62 47.55
N SER A 382 -13.41 -28.45 47.58
CA SER A 382 -14.54 -28.15 46.70
C SER A 382 -14.02 -27.27 45.54
N PRO A 383 -14.09 -27.72 44.29
CA PRO A 383 -13.67 -26.92 43.15
C PRO A 383 -14.61 -25.71 42.97
N LEU A 384 -14.04 -24.55 42.69
CA LEU A 384 -14.80 -23.37 42.29
C LEU A 384 -14.94 -23.36 40.76
N GLU A 385 -16.17 -23.29 40.28
CA GLU A 385 -16.46 -23.05 38.86
C GLU A 385 -16.43 -21.53 38.62
N LEU A 386 -15.33 -21.02 38.06
CA LEU A 386 -15.12 -19.59 37.79
C LEU A 386 -15.37 -19.23 36.31
N GLY A 387 -15.66 -20.24 35.49
CA GLY A 387 -15.96 -20.10 34.07
C GLY A 387 -14.70 -20.16 33.21
N ASP A 388 -14.85 -20.75 32.02
CA ASP A 388 -13.75 -21.19 31.15
C ASP A 388 -12.71 -20.10 30.82
N TRP A 389 -13.15 -18.84 30.71
CA TRP A 389 -12.28 -17.70 30.39
C TRP A 389 -11.31 -17.35 31.53
N VAL A 390 -11.75 -17.45 32.79
CA VAL A 390 -10.93 -17.16 33.96
C VAL A 390 -9.99 -18.34 34.27
N GLU A 391 -10.48 -19.57 34.10
CA GLU A 391 -9.73 -20.80 34.37
C GLU A 391 -8.59 -21.02 33.36
N HIS A 392 -8.74 -20.55 32.12
CA HIS A 392 -7.69 -20.55 31.10
C HIS A 392 -6.48 -19.69 31.49
N TRP A 393 -6.71 -18.51 32.09
CA TRP A 393 -5.64 -17.62 32.52
C TRP A 393 -4.96 -18.04 33.83
N LEU A 394 -5.62 -18.88 34.64
CA LEU A 394 -5.11 -19.37 35.93
C LEU A 394 -4.47 -20.77 35.85
N GLY A 395 -4.47 -21.41 34.68
CA GLY A 395 -3.81 -22.69 34.46
C GLY A 395 -4.54 -23.90 35.06
N GLY A 396 -5.83 -23.77 35.38
CA GLY A 396 -6.66 -24.85 35.93
C GLY A 396 -7.67 -24.39 36.97
N LYS A 397 -8.50 -25.33 37.45
CA LYS A 397 -9.55 -25.05 38.45
C LYS A 397 -8.94 -24.71 39.81
N LEU A 398 -9.37 -23.59 40.38
CA LEU A 398 -8.92 -23.13 41.69
C LEU A 398 -9.63 -23.92 42.81
N CYS A 399 -8.85 -24.53 43.71
CA CYS A 399 -9.37 -25.23 44.90
C CYS A 399 -9.45 -24.28 46.11
N MET A 400 -10.62 -24.19 46.75
CA MET A 400 -10.76 -23.52 48.05
C MET A 400 -11.00 -24.54 49.18
N ARG A 401 -10.29 -24.36 50.30
CA ARG A 401 -10.42 -25.16 51.53
C ARG A 401 -11.27 -24.37 52.54
N LEU A 402 -12.45 -24.86 52.89
CA LEU A 402 -13.44 -24.16 53.73
C LEU A 402 -13.26 -24.43 55.24
N ASP A 403 -12.03 -24.55 55.72
CA ASP A 403 -11.78 -24.89 57.13
C ASP A 403 -11.58 -23.65 58.03
N TRP A 404 -11.79 -22.43 57.52
CA TRP A 404 -11.43 -21.19 58.24
C TRP A 404 -12.57 -20.48 59.00
N TYR A 405 -13.70 -21.14 59.25
CA TYR A 405 -14.74 -20.59 60.13
C TYR A 405 -15.35 -21.68 61.03
N SER A 406 -14.66 -22.03 62.11
CA SER A 406 -15.33 -22.45 63.34
C SER A 406 -14.79 -21.64 64.52
N ARG A 407 -15.53 -20.59 64.87
CA ARG A 407 -15.49 -19.96 66.19
C ARG A 407 -16.33 -20.81 67.13
N SER A 408 -15.78 -21.24 68.25
CA SER A 408 -16.41 -21.45 69.57
C SER A 408 -15.48 -22.36 70.38
N ARG A 409 -15.24 -22.17 71.69
CA ARG A 409 -15.82 -21.32 72.73
C ARG A 409 -14.82 -21.32 73.89
#